data_AF-A0A7X8F8B8-F1
#
_entry.id   AF-A0A7X8F8B8-F1
#
_cell.length_a   1.000
_cell.length_b   1.000
_cell.length_c   1.000
_cell.angle_alpha   90.00
_cell.angle_beta   90.00
_cell.angle_gamma   90.00
#
_symmetry.space_group_name_H-M   'P 1'
#
loop_
_entity.id
_entity.type
_entity.pdbx_description
1 polymer ?
#
loop_
_entity_poly.entity_id
_entity_poly.type
_entity_poly.pdbx_seq_one_letter_code
_entity_poly.pdbx_strand_id
1 'polypeptide(L)'
;MLKRILLLTALFSIVVFAGAERRALVIGNANYTEGRLKNPVNDARAVGALLRNLGFETTVKTGLNPRNLEVIPTFQTKQNVVQIIQRDYV
;
A
#
# COMPACT_ATOMS: atom_id res chain seq x y z
N MET A 1 -37.09 -15.74 25.46
CA MET A 1 -35.65 -15.59 25.72
C MET A 1 -34.78 -15.86 24.48
N LEU A 2 -35.08 -16.89 23.70
CA LEU A 2 -34.34 -17.27 22.49
C LEU A 2 -34.21 -16.15 21.42
N LYS A 3 -35.27 -15.36 21.19
CA LYS A 3 -35.23 -14.22 20.24
C LYS A 3 -34.21 -13.13 20.61
N ARG A 4 -33.96 -12.90 21.90
CA ARG A 4 -32.97 -11.91 22.36
C ARG A 4 -31.53 -12.40 22.13
N ILE A 5 -31.30 -13.70 22.32
CA ILE A 5 -30.00 -14.35 22.05
C ILE A 5 -29.71 -14.33 20.54
N LEU A 6 -30.74 -14.58 19.71
CA LEU A 6 -30.61 -14.51 18.25
C LEU A 6 -30.27 -13.10 17.76
N LEU A 7 -30.86 -12.06 18.37
CA LEU A 7 -30.57 -10.66 18.04
C LEU A 7 -29.15 -10.23 18.47
N LEU A 8 -28.69 -10.67 19.65
CA LEU A 8 -27.36 -10.32 20.15
C LEU A 8 -26.22 -11.00 19.36
N THR A 9 -26.44 -12.24 18.91
CA THR A 9 -25.47 -12.97 18.08
C THR A 9 -25.38 -12.42 16.65
N ALA A 10 -26.50 -12.02 16.07
CA ALA A 10 -26.52 -11.34 14.77
C ALA A 10 -25.78 -9.99 14.82
N LEU A 11 -25.97 -9.21 15.90
CA LEU A 11 -25.31 -7.91 16.08
C LEU A 11 -23.80 -8.05 16.26
N PHE A 12 -23.34 -9.08 16.97
CA PHE A 12 -21.91 -9.36 17.16
C PHE A 12 -21.19 -9.71 15.84
N SER A 13 -21.87 -10.44 14.94
CA SER A 13 -21.28 -10.88 13.67
C SER A 13 -21.02 -9.72 12.70
N ILE A 14 -21.81 -8.64 12.76
CA ILE A 14 -21.66 -7.47 11.89
C ILE A 14 -20.39 -6.68 12.25
N VAL A 15 -20.05 -6.59 13.54
CA VAL A 15 -18.91 -5.79 14.02
C VAL A 15 -17.56 -6.42 13.62
N VAL A 16 -17.49 -7.75 13.50
CA VAL A 16 -16.25 -8.47 13.15
C VAL A 16 -15.87 -8.30 11.67
N PHE A 17 -16.83 -7.93 10.81
CA PHE A 17 -16.61 -7.81 9.36
C PHE A 17 -16.08 -6.42 8.92
N ALA A 18 -15.71 -5.55 9.86
CA ALA A 18 -15.05 -4.28 9.57
C ALA A 18 -13.55 -4.49 9.25
N GLY A 19 -13.25 -5.16 8.14
CA GLY A 19 -11.88 -5.31 7.63
C GLY A 19 -11.32 -3.97 7.13
N ALA A 20 -10.21 -3.51 7.70
CA ALA A 20 -9.55 -2.29 7.24
C ALA A 20 -9.05 -2.44 5.80
N GLU A 21 -9.32 -1.45 4.95
CA GLU A 21 -8.86 -1.42 3.56
C GLU A 21 -7.32 -1.38 3.53
N ARG A 22 -6.70 -2.40 2.93
CA ARG A 22 -5.24 -2.52 2.84
C ARG A 22 -4.77 -1.82 1.57
N ARG A 23 -4.02 -0.73 1.70
CA ARG A 23 -3.53 0.06 0.56
C ARG A 23 -2.00 0.03 0.49
N ALA A 24 -1.43 0.08 -0.70
CA ALA A 24 0.02 0.10 -0.87
C ALA A 24 0.47 1.04 -1.99
N LEU A 25 1.60 1.72 -1.76
CA LEU A 25 2.28 2.53 -2.75
C LEU A 25 3.71 2.00 -2.94
N VAL A 26 4.01 1.53 -4.14
CA VAL A 26 5.33 1.03 -4.51
C VAL A 26 5.99 1.99 -5.49
N ILE A 27 7.19 2.47 -5.17
CA ILE A 27 7.93 3.42 -6.00
C ILE A 27 9.24 2.79 -6.47
N GLY A 28 9.37 2.56 -7.78
CA GLY A 28 10.59 2.08 -8.42
C GLY A 28 11.26 3.18 -9.24
N ASN A 29 12.20 3.92 -8.66
CA ASN A 29 12.86 5.01 -9.36
C ASN A 29 14.26 4.62 -9.85
N ALA A 30 14.49 4.73 -11.16
CA ALA A 30 15.78 4.46 -11.80
C ALA A 30 16.54 5.74 -12.17
N ASN A 31 15.92 6.92 -11.98
CA ASN A 31 16.35 8.13 -12.65
C ASN A 31 17.28 9.02 -11.82
N TYR A 32 18.03 8.41 -10.88
CA TYR A 32 19.08 9.09 -10.14
C TYR A 32 20.33 9.23 -11.00
N THR A 33 21.10 10.28 -10.78
CA THR A 33 22.39 10.50 -11.45
C THR A 33 23.49 9.66 -10.80
N GLU A 34 23.45 9.54 -9.48
CA GLU A 34 24.38 8.76 -8.66
C GLU A 34 23.66 7.55 -8.03
N GLY A 35 24.40 6.47 -7.75
CA GLY A 35 23.84 5.30 -7.04
C GLY A 35 22.71 4.57 -7.78
N ARG A 36 22.66 4.64 -9.12
CA ARG A 36 21.58 4.02 -9.92
C ARG A 36 21.45 2.53 -9.65
N LEU A 37 20.31 2.14 -9.10
CA LEU A 37 19.93 0.74 -8.95
C LEU A 37 19.73 0.10 -10.33
N LYS A 38 20.10 -1.18 -10.43
CA LYS A 38 20.15 -1.92 -11.70
C LYS A 38 18.77 -2.14 -12.33
N ASN A 39 17.73 -2.37 -11.53
CA ASN A 39 16.40 -2.77 -12.05
C ASN A 39 15.17 -2.30 -11.24
N PRO A 40 15.16 -1.10 -10.62
CA PRO A 40 14.14 -0.71 -9.64
C PRO A 40 12.73 -0.65 -10.21
N VAL A 41 12.58 -0.45 -11.52
CA VAL A 41 11.28 -0.47 -12.23
C VAL A 41 10.64 -1.86 -12.19
N ASN A 42 11.42 -2.91 -12.46
CA ASN A 42 10.89 -4.28 -12.46
C ASN A 42 10.70 -4.79 -11.03
N ASP A 43 11.58 -4.40 -10.10
CA ASP A 43 11.44 -4.73 -8.67
C ASP A 43 10.12 -4.16 -8.11
N ALA A 44 9.82 -2.90 -8.43
CA ALA A 44 8.55 -2.27 -8.02
C ALA A 44 7.32 -2.95 -8.62
N ARG A 45 7.40 -3.46 -9.86
CA ARG A 45 6.31 -4.22 -10.48
C ARG A 45 6.12 -5.57 -9.79
N ALA A 46 7.21 -6.28 -9.48
CA ALA A 46 7.17 -7.58 -8.81
C ALA A 46 6.55 -7.47 -7.41
N VAL A 47 7.02 -6.50 -6.61
CA VAL A 47 6.46 -6.20 -5.29
C VAL A 47 4.99 -5.78 -5.40
N GLY A 48 4.66 -4.92 -6.38
CA GLY A 48 3.28 -4.50 -6.60
C GLY A 48 2.34 -5.66 -6.92
N ALA A 49 2.80 -6.64 -7.70
CA ALA A 49 2.03 -7.85 -8.00
C ALA A 49 1.83 -8.72 -6.75
N LEU A 50 2.87 -8.90 -5.93
CA LEU A 50 2.78 -9.63 -4.67
C LEU A 50 1.73 -9.00 -3.73
N LEU A 51 1.77 -7.68 -3.55
CA LEU A 51 0.85 -6.96 -2.67
C LEU A 51 -0.60 -7.05 -3.15
N ARG A 52 -0.84 -6.99 -4.47
CA ARG A 52 -2.17 -7.25 -5.03
C ARG A 52 -2.66 -8.65 -4.72
N ASN A 53 -1.80 -9.67 -4.86
CA ASN A 53 -2.15 -11.05 -4.53
C ASN A 53 -2.46 -11.24 -3.04
N LEU A 54 -1.82 -10.46 -2.17
CA LEU A 54 -2.11 -10.43 -0.74
C LEU A 54 -3.38 -9.64 -0.39
N GLY A 55 -4.04 -9.03 -1.38
CA GLY A 55 -5.29 -8.29 -1.24
C GLY A 55 -5.12 -6.84 -0.83
N PHE A 56 -4.01 -6.20 -1.24
CA PHE A 56 -3.82 -4.76 -1.14
C PHE A 56 -4.30 -4.03 -2.41
N GLU A 57 -4.99 -2.91 -2.23
CA GLU A 57 -5.17 -1.89 -3.27
C GLU A 57 -3.81 -1.22 -3.54
N THR A 58 -3.11 -1.68 -4.58
CA THR A 58 -1.70 -1.33 -4.80
C THR A 58 -1.49 -0.42 -6.01
N THR A 59 -0.91 0.75 -5.77
CA THR A 59 -0.45 1.70 -6.78
C THR A 59 1.06 1.57 -6.96
N VAL A 60 1.51 1.43 -8.22
CA VAL A 60 2.94 1.38 -8.57
C VAL A 60 3.30 2.63 -9.36
N LYS A 61 4.37 3.32 -8.98
CA LYS A 61 4.91 4.48 -9.68
C LYS A 61 6.39 4.27 -9.99
N THR A 62 6.82 4.77 -11.14
CA THR A 62 8.21 4.63 -11.60
C THR A 62 8.70 5.93 -12.21
N GLY A 63 10.01 6.20 -12.13
CA GLY A 63 10.62 7.38 -12.77
C GLY A 63 10.15 8.71 -12.19
N LEU A 64 9.76 8.75 -10.92
CA LEU A 64 9.41 9.99 -10.24
C LEU A 64 10.65 10.89 -10.11
N ASN A 65 10.52 12.15 -10.48
CA ASN A 65 11.53 13.16 -10.19
C ASN A 65 11.20 13.86 -8.85
N PRO A 66 12.13 14.61 -8.23
CA PRO A 66 11.87 15.31 -6.97
C PRO A 66 10.66 16.26 -7.01
N ARG A 67 10.33 16.80 -8.19
CA ARG A 67 9.17 17.69 -8.41
C ARG A 67 7.83 16.94 -8.45
N ASN A 68 7.84 15.64 -8.75
CA ASN A 68 6.65 14.79 -8.87
C ASN A 68 6.46 13.88 -7.64
N LEU A 69 7.20 14.11 -6.55
CA LEU A 69 7.05 13.42 -5.27
C LEU A 69 5.75 13.78 -4.53
N GLU A 70 4.95 14.71 -5.06
CA GLU A 70 3.64 15.12 -4.54
C GLU A 70 2.65 13.96 -4.35
N VAL A 71 2.90 12.81 -5.02
CA VAL A 71 2.16 11.56 -4.80
C VAL A 71 2.29 11.03 -3.37
N ILE A 72 3.39 11.32 -2.65
CA ILE A 72 3.66 10.77 -1.31
C ILE A 72 2.74 11.39 -0.23
N PRO A 73 2.60 12.73 -0.13
CA PRO A 73 1.65 13.36 0.79
C PRO A 73 0.20 12.85 0.62
N THR A 74 -0.26 12.67 -0.62
CA THR A 74 -1.63 12.21 -0.92
C THR A 74 -1.90 10.78 -0.46
N PHE A 75 -0.86 9.93 -0.47
CA PHE A 75 -0.98 8.55 -0.01
C PHE A 75 -0.88 8.42 1.52
N GLN A 76 -0.08 9.26 2.19
CA GLN A 76 0.08 9.22 3.65
C GLN A 76 -1.17 9.61 4.44
N THR A 77 -2.09 10.38 3.85
CA THR A 77 -3.33 10.80 4.53
C THR A 77 -4.34 9.66 4.68
N LYS A 78 -4.14 8.52 4.01
CA LYS A 78 -5.02 7.34 4.08
C LYS A 78 -4.30 6.23 4.85
N GLN A 79 -4.79 5.92 6.04
CA GLN A 79 -4.19 4.95 6.99
C GLN A 79 -3.95 3.56 6.35
N ASN A 80 -2.90 2.87 6.81
CA ASN A 80 -2.43 1.51 6.40
C ASN A 80 -1.56 1.43 5.13
N VAL A 81 -0.44 2.17 5.08
CA VAL A 81 0.47 2.23 3.92
C VAL A 81 1.75 1.42 4.18
N VAL A 82 2.05 0.48 3.29
CA VAL A 82 3.42 -0.06 3.14
C VAL A 82 4.15 0.81 2.12
N GLN A 83 5.16 1.54 2.59
CA GLN A 83 6.02 2.40 1.79
C GLN A 83 7.41 1.74 1.67
N ILE A 84 7.71 1.16 0.51
CA ILE A 84 9.07 0.68 0.21
C ILE A 84 9.74 1.76 -0.63
N ILE A 85 10.45 2.66 0.05
CA ILE A 85 11.41 3.57 -0.59
C ILE A 85 12.79 3.02 -0.25
N GLN A 86 13.52 2.54 -1.25
CA GLN A 86 14.98 2.42 -1.12
C GLN A 86 15.53 3.85 -1.12
N ARG A 87 15.71 4.41 0.08
CA ARG A 87 16.54 5.60 0.31
C ARG A 87 17.95 5.09 0.54
N ASP A 88 18.82 5.27 -0.45
CA ASP A 88 20.24 5.36 -0.15
C ASP A 88 20.52 6.84 0.16
N TYR A 89 20.83 7.10 1.42
CA TYR A 89 21.32 8.39 1.90
C TYR A 89 22.69 8.66 1.26
N VAL A 90 22.84 9.86 0.70
CA VAL A 90 24.10 10.60 0.79
C VAL A 90 23.77 11.93 1.43
#